data_AF-A0A0A1TAH2-F1
#
_entry.id   AF-A0A0A1TAH2-F1
#
_cell.length_a   1.000
_cell.length_b   1.000
_cell.length_c   1.000
_cell.angle_alpha   90.00
_cell.angle_beta   90.00
_cell.angle_gamma   90.00
#
_symmetry.space_group_name_H-M   'P 1'
#
loop_
_entity.id
_entity.type
_entity.pdbx_description
1 polymer ?
#
loop_
_entity_poly.entity_id
_entity_poly.type
_entity_poly.pdbx_seq_one_letter_code
_entity_poly.pdbx_strand_id
1 'polypeptide(L)'
;MDVDLEGKTSYCGAKISEKGELVILFHENHLGTGILYAFEEKNLTVAINSAPTGAGDQRLSFKARQGIAKDYTVSIDKIEQVVNKILGVEFTFESNFETTFAQLKAANLLAKEEDSIGRLTWQYFDSLASTLKYDKVDQGEMIRDALLEEMASKKVVFWLLDFGTLKKAFAETVFEDGILYIQTDIEHSGVDPRRSTDKLLDSL
;
A
#
# COMPACT_ATOMS: atom_id res chain seq x y z
N MET A 1 -34.42 2.13 10.68
CA MET A 1 -34.19 1.09 11.70
C MET A 1 -34.48 -0.22 11.03
N ASP A 2 -33.49 -1.10 10.94
CA ASP A 2 -33.62 -2.38 10.23
C ASP A 2 -33.37 -3.54 11.18
N VAL A 3 -34.11 -4.62 10.96
CA VAL A 3 -33.92 -5.89 11.66
C VAL A 3 -32.91 -6.74 10.89
N ASP A 4 -31.99 -7.36 11.61
CA ASP A 4 -31.05 -8.33 11.06
C ASP A 4 -31.76 -9.66 10.79
N LEU A 5 -32.45 -9.75 9.65
CA LEU A 5 -33.18 -10.94 9.24
C LEU A 5 -32.27 -12.11 8.83
N GLU A 6 -30.97 -11.85 8.65
CA GLU A 6 -29.98 -12.84 8.23
C GLU A 6 -29.19 -13.43 9.43
N GLY A 7 -29.47 -12.96 10.65
CA GLY A 7 -28.84 -13.46 11.87
C GLY A 7 -27.32 -13.24 11.92
N LYS A 8 -26.82 -12.20 11.24
CA LYS A 8 -25.38 -11.89 11.15
C LYS A 8 -24.81 -11.28 12.43
N THR A 9 -25.66 -10.80 13.34
CA THR A 9 -25.30 -10.06 14.55
C THR A 9 -25.95 -10.69 15.77
N SER A 10 -25.21 -10.84 16.87
CA SER A 10 -25.76 -11.47 18.09
C SER A 10 -26.68 -10.53 18.90
N TYR A 11 -26.52 -9.21 18.75
CA TYR A 11 -27.29 -8.18 19.46
C TYR A 11 -27.65 -7.03 18.54
N CYS A 12 -26.76 -6.04 18.39
CA CYS A 12 -26.87 -5.00 17.38
C CYS A 12 -25.63 -5.00 16.50
N GLY A 13 -25.75 -4.56 15.26
CA GLY A 13 -24.64 -4.36 14.33
C GLY A 13 -24.87 -3.18 13.41
N ALA A 14 -24.05 -3.09 12.37
CA ALA A 14 -24.11 -2.02 11.40
C ALA A 14 -24.08 -2.58 9.97
N LYS A 15 -24.73 -1.87 9.05
CA LYS A 15 -24.51 -1.99 7.60
C LYS A 15 -24.48 -0.61 6.98
N ILE A 16 -23.93 -0.52 5.77
CA ILE A 16 -24.11 0.65 4.91
C ILE A 16 -25.24 0.33 3.93
N SER A 17 -26.25 1.20 3.83
CA SER A 17 -27.35 1.04 2.88
C SER A 17 -26.86 1.23 1.43
N GLU A 18 -27.67 0.82 0.44
CA GLU A 18 -27.38 1.10 -0.97
C GLU A 18 -27.25 2.60 -1.28
N LYS A 19 -27.80 3.46 -0.42
CA LYS A 19 -27.69 4.92 -0.52
C LYS A 19 -26.46 5.49 0.18
N GLY A 20 -25.62 4.65 0.80
CA GLY A 20 -24.42 5.07 1.53
C GLY A 20 -24.67 5.49 2.98
N GLU A 21 -25.83 5.18 3.57
CA GLU A 21 -26.18 5.58 4.93
C GLU A 21 -25.76 4.50 5.95
N LEU A 22 -25.24 4.91 7.11
CA LEU A 22 -25.03 3.99 8.23
C LEU A 22 -26.37 3.58 8.83
N VAL A 23 -26.65 2.27 8.82
CA VAL A 23 -27.87 1.69 9.38
C VAL A 23 -27.52 0.79 10.56
N ILE A 24 -28.12 1.07 11.71
CA ILE A 24 -28.07 0.20 12.88
C ILE A 24 -29.01 -0.98 12.64
N LEU A 25 -28.45 -2.19 12.72
CA LEU A 25 -29.16 -3.45 12.65
C LEU A 25 -29.46 -3.95 14.05
N PHE A 26 -30.71 -4.32 14.30
CA PHE A 26 -31.14 -4.94 15.56
C PHE A 26 -31.43 -6.42 15.32
N HIS A 27 -30.88 -7.28 16.16
CA HIS A 27 -31.30 -8.67 16.22
C HIS A 27 -32.75 -8.75 16.74
N GLU A 28 -33.58 -9.57 16.10
CA GLU A 28 -35.03 -9.66 16.36
C GLU A 28 -35.38 -9.85 17.83
N ASN A 29 -34.60 -10.64 18.56
CA ASN A 29 -34.84 -10.98 19.97
C ASN A 29 -34.04 -10.12 20.98
N HIS A 30 -33.28 -9.12 20.52
CA HIS A 30 -32.38 -8.33 21.38
C HIS A 30 -32.53 -6.82 21.19
N LEU A 31 -33.74 -6.36 20.88
CA LEU A 31 -34.04 -4.95 20.70
C LEU A 31 -33.65 -4.13 21.95
N GLY A 32 -32.90 -3.04 21.74
CA GLY A 32 -32.45 -2.15 22.81
C GLY A 32 -31.27 -2.67 23.64
N THR A 33 -30.76 -3.87 23.36
CA THR A 33 -29.61 -4.44 24.07
C THR A 33 -28.37 -4.42 23.18
N GLY A 34 -27.21 -4.05 23.74
CA GLY A 34 -25.95 -4.07 23.01
C GLY A 34 -25.87 -3.05 21.86
N ILE A 35 -26.61 -1.92 21.93
CA ILE A 35 -26.62 -0.87 20.88
C ILE A 35 -25.21 -0.37 20.56
N LEU A 36 -24.33 -0.29 21.56
CA LEU A 36 -22.92 0.09 21.39
C LEU A 36 -22.17 -0.83 20.41
N TYR A 37 -22.61 -2.09 20.26
CA TYR A 37 -21.98 -3.04 19.33
C TYR A 37 -22.13 -2.59 17.88
N ALA A 38 -23.21 -1.86 17.53
CA ALA A 38 -23.34 -1.28 16.20
C ALA A 38 -22.22 -0.27 15.87
N PHE A 39 -21.61 0.32 16.90
CA PHE A 39 -20.55 1.32 16.78
C PHE A 39 -19.16 0.78 17.13
N GLU A 40 -19.04 -0.51 17.48
CA GLU A 40 -17.74 -1.14 17.67
C GLU A 40 -16.96 -1.12 16.35
N GLU A 41 -15.66 -0.82 16.43
CA GLU A 41 -14.78 -0.67 15.27
C GLU A 41 -14.84 -1.87 14.33
N LYS A 42 -14.85 -3.10 14.86
CA LYS A 42 -14.97 -4.33 14.06
C LYS A 42 -16.24 -4.34 13.20
N ASN A 43 -17.37 -3.90 13.75
CA ASN A 43 -18.68 -3.98 13.10
C ASN A 43 -18.83 -2.85 12.08
N LEU A 44 -18.35 -1.65 12.41
CA LEU A 44 -18.27 -0.55 11.46
C LEU A 44 -17.31 -0.85 10.30
N THR A 45 -16.15 -1.45 10.57
CA THR A 45 -15.18 -1.82 9.53
C THR A 45 -15.78 -2.85 8.57
N VAL A 46 -16.45 -3.88 9.09
CA VAL A 46 -17.17 -4.86 8.25
C VAL A 46 -18.28 -4.18 7.43
N ALA A 47 -19.07 -3.31 8.04
CA ALA A 47 -20.15 -2.57 7.36
C ALA A 47 -19.61 -1.70 6.22
N ILE A 48 -18.55 -0.94 6.46
CA ILE A 48 -17.93 -0.05 5.48
C ILE A 48 -17.27 -0.85 4.35
N ASN A 49 -16.62 -1.98 4.67
CA ASN A 49 -16.01 -2.85 3.67
C ASN A 49 -17.04 -3.59 2.81
N SER A 50 -18.20 -3.90 3.37
CA SER A 50 -19.30 -4.60 2.67
C SER A 50 -20.25 -3.64 1.95
N ALA A 51 -20.03 -2.33 2.06
CA ALA A 51 -20.88 -1.33 1.43
C ALA A 51 -20.91 -1.52 -0.09
N PRO A 52 -22.07 -1.40 -0.75
CA PRO A 52 -22.15 -1.43 -2.20
C PRO A 52 -21.26 -0.33 -2.78
N THR A 53 -20.22 -0.73 -3.50
CA THR A 53 -19.35 0.21 -4.19
C THR A 53 -19.73 0.22 -5.67
N GLY A 54 -19.95 1.41 -6.25
CA GLY A 54 -20.21 1.51 -7.67
C GLY A 54 -19.06 0.90 -8.49
N ALA A 55 -19.39 -0.08 -9.33
CA ALA A 55 -18.61 -0.79 -10.36
C ALA A 55 -17.10 -1.06 -10.08
N GLY A 56 -16.74 -2.35 -9.98
CA GLY A 56 -15.34 -2.85 -10.09
C GLY A 56 -14.77 -3.39 -8.78
N ASP A 57 -14.96 -4.69 -8.55
CA ASP A 57 -14.70 -5.39 -7.28
C ASP A 57 -13.21 -5.70 -7.01
N GLN A 58 -12.37 -4.66 -7.03
CA GLN A 58 -10.97 -4.69 -6.55
C GLN A 58 -10.60 -3.43 -5.76
N ARG A 59 -11.49 -2.98 -4.87
CA ARG A 59 -11.16 -1.86 -3.97
C ARG A 59 -10.46 -2.37 -2.72
N LEU A 60 -9.34 -1.73 -2.41
CA LEU A 60 -8.67 -1.79 -1.11
C LEU A 60 -9.69 -1.69 0.02
N SER A 61 -9.52 -2.46 1.09
CA SER A 61 -10.39 -2.34 2.28
C SER A 61 -10.25 -0.98 2.96
N PHE A 62 -11.20 -0.63 3.81
CA PHE A 62 -11.14 0.57 4.66
C PHE A 62 -9.85 0.64 5.47
N LYS A 63 -9.42 -0.49 6.05
CA LYS A 63 -8.19 -0.58 6.84
C LYS A 63 -6.96 -0.31 5.98
N ALA A 64 -6.89 -0.88 4.78
CA ALA A 64 -5.81 -0.60 3.82
C ALA A 64 -5.80 0.88 3.38
N ARG A 65 -6.97 1.42 3.02
CA ARG A 65 -7.10 2.84 2.64
C ARG A 65 -6.69 3.77 3.78
N GLN A 66 -7.04 3.44 5.02
CA GLN A 66 -6.66 4.22 6.19
C GLN A 66 -5.13 4.16 6.41
N GLY A 67 -4.51 2.98 6.31
CA GLY A 67 -3.05 2.84 6.39
C GLY A 67 -2.32 3.64 5.32
N ILE A 68 -2.79 3.57 4.07
CA ILE A 68 -2.26 4.36 2.94
C ILE A 68 -2.41 5.87 3.17
N ALA A 69 -3.57 6.32 3.64
CA ALA A 69 -3.79 7.72 3.95
C ALA A 69 -2.85 8.20 5.07
N LYS A 70 -2.69 7.39 6.12
CA LYS A 70 -1.92 7.72 7.32
C LYS A 70 -0.42 7.76 7.07
N ASP A 71 0.13 6.78 6.36
CA ASP A 71 1.59 6.59 6.30
C ASP A 71 2.18 7.01 4.95
N TYR A 72 1.50 6.73 3.84
CA TYR A 72 2.00 7.03 2.49
C TYR A 72 1.59 8.42 2.00
N THR A 73 0.29 8.70 1.99
CA THR A 73 -0.28 9.90 1.33
C THR A 73 0.25 11.19 1.94
N VAL A 74 0.46 11.23 3.25
CA VAL A 74 1.01 12.41 3.95
C VAL A 74 2.51 12.60 3.78
N SER A 75 3.22 11.59 3.24
CA SER A 75 4.68 11.53 3.26
C SER A 75 5.32 11.47 1.86
N ILE A 76 4.61 10.96 0.85
CA ILE A 76 5.18 10.67 -0.47
C ILE A 76 5.74 11.93 -1.14
N ASP A 77 5.04 13.07 -1.08
CA ASP A 77 5.49 14.33 -1.69
C ASP A 77 6.90 14.73 -1.28
N LYS A 78 7.29 14.47 -0.02
CA LYS A 78 8.64 14.77 0.48
C LYS A 78 9.70 13.89 -0.17
N ILE A 79 9.37 12.63 -0.43
CA ILE A 79 10.26 11.69 -1.12
C ILE A 79 10.42 12.12 -2.58
N GLU A 80 9.31 12.38 -3.27
CA GLU A 80 9.34 12.81 -4.67
C GLU A 80 10.18 14.08 -4.84
N GLN A 81 9.97 15.09 -3.97
CA GLN A 81 10.77 16.30 -3.97
C GLN A 81 12.26 16.04 -3.78
N VAL A 82 12.62 15.11 -2.90
CA VAL A 82 14.02 14.75 -2.67
C VAL A 82 14.63 14.09 -3.91
N VAL A 83 13.97 13.06 -4.46
CA VAL A 83 14.47 12.32 -5.61
C VAL A 83 14.56 13.24 -6.84
N ASN A 84 13.51 14.00 -7.12
CA ASN A 84 13.46 14.93 -8.24
C ASN A 84 14.54 16.02 -8.13
N LYS A 85 14.82 16.49 -6.91
CA LYS A 85 15.91 17.46 -6.68
C LYS A 85 17.29 16.87 -6.95
N ILE A 86 17.55 15.63 -6.53
CA ILE A 86 18.85 14.97 -6.72
C ILE A 86 19.09 14.67 -8.20
N LEU A 87 18.06 14.18 -8.89
CA LEU A 87 18.13 13.79 -10.30
C LEU A 87 17.93 14.96 -11.27
N GLY A 88 17.40 16.09 -10.80
CA GLY A 88 17.20 17.31 -11.59
C GLY A 88 16.03 17.25 -12.58
N VAL A 89 15.18 16.23 -12.52
CA VAL A 89 13.97 16.06 -13.34
C VAL A 89 12.85 15.46 -12.50
N GLU A 90 11.60 15.66 -12.93
CA GLU A 90 10.43 15.09 -12.25
C GLU A 90 10.22 13.61 -12.60
N PHE A 91 9.98 12.80 -11.57
CA PHE A 91 9.60 11.40 -11.66
C PHE A 91 8.15 11.18 -11.20
N THR A 92 7.49 10.18 -11.77
CA THR A 92 6.21 9.65 -11.30
C THR A 92 6.44 8.42 -10.43
N PHE A 93 5.79 8.34 -9.28
CA PHE A 93 5.88 7.22 -8.36
C PHE A 93 4.57 6.42 -8.37
N GLU A 94 4.66 5.13 -8.68
CA GLU A 94 3.51 4.22 -8.68
C GLU A 94 3.64 3.16 -7.58
N SER A 95 2.69 3.18 -6.66
CA SER A 95 2.70 2.34 -5.47
C SER A 95 2.16 0.92 -5.68
N ASN A 96 1.36 0.69 -6.72
CA ASN A 96 0.68 -0.58 -6.99
C ASN A 96 -0.08 -1.16 -5.78
N PHE A 97 -0.85 -0.31 -5.07
CA PHE A 97 -1.56 -0.75 -3.86
C PHE A 97 -2.55 -1.86 -4.11
N GLU A 98 -3.34 -1.78 -5.18
CA GLU A 98 -4.35 -2.77 -5.53
C GLU A 98 -3.72 -4.13 -5.83
N THR A 99 -2.61 -4.15 -6.57
CA THR A 99 -1.83 -5.37 -6.86
C THR A 99 -1.25 -5.96 -5.58
N THR A 100 -0.62 -5.12 -4.74
CA THR A 100 -0.06 -5.53 -3.44
C THR A 100 -1.14 -6.14 -2.54
N PHE A 101 -2.30 -5.49 -2.47
CA PHE A 101 -3.45 -5.99 -1.71
C PHE A 101 -3.95 -7.33 -2.25
N ALA A 102 -4.05 -7.49 -3.57
CA ALA A 102 -4.45 -8.74 -4.19
C ALA A 102 -3.47 -9.89 -3.90
N GLN A 103 -2.16 -9.63 -3.93
CA GLN A 103 -1.13 -10.62 -3.60
C GLN A 103 -1.18 -11.03 -2.12
N LEU A 104 -1.28 -10.06 -1.21
CA LEU A 104 -1.44 -10.35 0.22
C LEU A 104 -2.72 -11.14 0.51
N LYS A 105 -3.81 -10.85 -0.22
CA LYS A 105 -5.06 -11.59 -0.13
C LYS A 105 -4.88 -13.03 -0.63
N ALA A 106 -4.25 -13.22 -1.79
CA ALA A 106 -3.99 -14.54 -2.36
C ALA A 106 -3.07 -15.39 -1.46
N ALA A 107 -2.10 -14.76 -0.78
CA ALA A 107 -1.20 -15.40 0.17
C ALA A 107 -1.81 -15.63 1.58
N ASN A 108 -3.08 -15.26 1.82
CA ASN A 108 -3.73 -15.28 3.14
C ASN A 108 -3.00 -14.45 4.23
N LEU A 109 -2.26 -13.40 3.83
CA LEU A 109 -1.51 -12.52 4.73
C LEU A 109 -2.23 -11.20 5.02
N LEU A 110 -3.32 -10.91 4.30
CA LEU A 110 -4.01 -9.64 4.38
C LEU A 110 -4.40 -9.26 5.82
N ALA A 111 -4.98 -10.17 6.60
CA ALA A 111 -5.40 -9.86 7.97
C ALA A 111 -4.28 -9.31 8.88
N LYS A 112 -3.02 -9.69 8.59
CA LYS A 112 -1.82 -9.27 9.33
C LYS A 112 -1.20 -7.99 8.75
N GLU A 113 -1.24 -7.80 7.44
CA GLU A 113 -0.48 -6.76 6.74
C GLU A 113 -1.35 -5.64 6.13
N GLU A 114 -2.67 -5.73 6.26
CA GLU A 114 -3.61 -4.84 5.57
C GLU A 114 -3.42 -3.35 5.89
N ASP A 115 -3.16 -2.97 7.15
CA ASP A 115 -2.86 -1.59 7.53
C ASP A 115 -1.42 -1.17 7.24
N SER A 116 -0.52 -2.13 6.98
CA SER A 116 0.91 -1.86 6.81
C SER A 116 1.28 -1.53 5.36
N ILE A 117 0.39 -1.79 4.38
CA ILE A 117 0.64 -1.56 2.94
C ILE A 117 1.16 -0.15 2.66
N GLY A 118 0.52 0.88 3.23
CA GLY A 118 0.94 2.27 3.04
C GLY A 118 2.36 2.53 3.55
N ARG A 119 2.64 2.10 4.78
CA ARG A 119 3.97 2.21 5.40
C ARG A 119 5.02 1.45 4.60
N LEU A 120 4.71 0.22 4.19
CA LEU A 120 5.62 -0.64 3.43
C LEU A 120 6.07 0.06 2.15
N THR A 121 5.13 0.45 1.29
CA THR A 121 5.44 1.15 0.04
C THR A 121 6.23 2.44 0.28
N TRP A 122 5.84 3.23 1.28
CA TRP A 122 6.55 4.47 1.63
C TRP A 122 8.02 4.19 1.99
N GLN A 123 8.30 3.17 2.80
CA GLN A 123 9.67 2.86 3.22
C GLN A 123 10.59 2.45 2.06
N TYR A 124 10.06 1.77 1.04
CA TYR A 124 10.83 1.39 -0.16
C TYR A 124 11.12 2.60 -1.07
N PHE A 125 10.22 3.58 -1.15
CA PHE A 125 10.58 4.83 -1.85
C PHE A 125 11.54 5.71 -1.02
N ASP A 126 11.39 5.71 0.31
CA ASP A 126 12.31 6.43 1.20
C ASP A 126 13.73 5.84 1.13
N SER A 127 13.87 4.53 0.93
CA SER A 127 15.18 3.90 0.75
C SER A 127 15.87 4.38 -0.53
N LEU A 128 15.15 4.55 -1.64
CA LEU A 128 15.70 5.16 -2.86
C LEU A 128 16.24 6.56 -2.57
N ALA A 129 15.42 7.42 -1.98
CA ALA A 129 15.82 8.78 -1.62
C ALA A 129 17.05 8.80 -0.70
N SER A 130 17.13 7.86 0.23
CA SER A 130 18.26 7.71 1.16
C SER A 130 19.53 7.25 0.45
N THR A 131 19.45 6.25 -0.43
CA THR A 131 20.58 5.77 -1.22
C THR A 131 21.13 6.86 -2.12
N LEU A 132 20.28 7.56 -2.88
CA LEU A 132 20.71 8.64 -3.77
C LEU A 132 21.45 9.77 -3.03
N LYS A 133 21.02 10.10 -1.80
CA LYS A 133 21.71 11.04 -0.93
C LYS A 133 23.05 10.49 -0.42
N TYR A 134 23.06 9.25 0.03
CA TYR A 134 24.25 8.60 0.59
C TYR A 134 25.38 8.53 -0.44
N ASP A 135 25.03 8.14 -1.67
CA ASP A 135 25.97 8.03 -2.79
C ASP A 135 26.31 9.38 -3.45
N LYS A 136 25.70 10.48 -2.97
CA LYS A 136 25.94 11.85 -3.45
C LYS A 136 25.74 11.98 -4.96
N VAL A 137 24.67 11.37 -5.48
CA VAL A 137 24.35 11.40 -6.92
C VAL A 137 24.18 12.84 -7.42
N ASP A 138 23.74 13.76 -6.57
CA ASP A 138 23.64 15.19 -6.88
C ASP A 138 24.99 15.87 -7.15
N GLN A 139 26.10 15.27 -6.70
CA GLN A 139 27.46 15.77 -6.90
C GLN A 139 28.21 15.04 -8.02
N GLY A 140 27.68 13.91 -8.51
CA GLY A 140 28.32 13.07 -9.52
C GLY A 140 27.57 13.12 -10.85
N GLU A 141 27.94 14.05 -11.73
CA GLU A 141 27.29 14.23 -13.06
C GLU A 141 27.23 12.94 -13.86
N MET A 142 28.35 12.21 -14.00
CA MET A 142 28.39 10.95 -14.74
C MET A 142 27.46 9.87 -14.17
N ILE A 143 27.36 9.76 -12.84
CA ILE A 143 26.51 8.74 -12.19
C ILE A 143 25.04 9.13 -12.34
N ARG A 144 24.73 10.42 -12.18
CA ARG A 144 23.38 10.94 -12.38
C ARG A 144 22.91 10.72 -13.82
N ASP A 145 23.76 11.01 -14.80
CA ASP A 145 23.42 10.85 -16.21
C ASP A 145 23.22 9.37 -16.59
N ALA A 146 24.08 8.47 -16.08
CA ALA A 146 23.89 7.03 -16.26
C ALA A 146 22.57 6.52 -15.66
N LEU A 147 22.21 6.99 -14.45
CA LEU A 147 20.91 6.69 -13.85
C LEU A 147 19.74 7.22 -14.69
N LEU A 148 19.84 8.45 -15.21
CA LEU A 148 18.80 9.05 -16.02
C LEU A 148 18.60 8.32 -17.36
N GLU A 149 19.67 7.74 -17.92
CA GLU A 149 19.60 6.90 -19.12
C GLU A 149 18.82 5.60 -18.84
N GLU A 150 19.15 4.89 -17.77
CA GLU A 150 18.43 3.68 -17.35
C GLU A 150 16.99 3.97 -16.89
N MET A 151 16.72 5.18 -16.39
CA MET A 151 15.39 5.62 -15.95
C MET A 151 14.69 6.54 -16.95
N ALA A 152 14.88 6.32 -18.26
CA ALA A 152 14.39 7.19 -19.32
C ALA A 152 12.87 7.47 -19.28
N SER A 153 12.06 6.54 -18.74
CA SER A 153 10.61 6.71 -18.61
C SER A 153 10.20 7.69 -17.51
N LYS A 154 11.15 8.05 -16.62
CA LYS A 154 10.94 8.87 -15.43
C LYS A 154 9.87 8.32 -14.49
N LYS A 155 9.84 6.99 -14.35
CA LYS A 155 8.88 6.28 -13.52
C LYS A 155 9.59 5.37 -12.53
N VAL A 156 9.14 5.43 -11.28
CA VAL A 156 9.58 4.56 -10.18
C VAL A 156 8.38 3.78 -9.67
N VAL A 157 8.51 2.47 -9.57
CA VAL A 157 7.41 1.56 -9.24
C VAL A 157 7.78 0.71 -8.04
N PHE A 158 6.88 0.62 -7.07
CA PHE A 158 7.00 -0.40 -6.02
C PHE A 158 6.25 -1.66 -6.45
N TRP A 159 6.87 -2.83 -6.24
CA TRP A 159 6.21 -4.13 -6.40
C TRP A 159 6.45 -5.05 -5.21
N LEU A 160 5.35 -5.60 -4.70
CA LEU A 160 5.38 -6.85 -3.96
C LEU A 160 5.32 -7.99 -4.98
N LEU A 161 6.13 -9.02 -4.80
CA LEU A 161 6.19 -10.17 -5.70
C LEU A 161 5.86 -11.47 -4.95
N ASP A 162 5.51 -12.51 -5.69
CA ASP A 162 5.41 -13.84 -5.14
C ASP A 162 6.79 -14.34 -4.70
N PHE A 163 6.81 -15.18 -3.67
CA PHE A 163 8.03 -15.75 -3.13
C PHE A 163 8.81 -16.54 -4.20
N GLY A 164 10.13 -16.34 -4.23
CA GLY A 164 11.02 -16.99 -5.21
C GLY A 164 11.11 -16.27 -6.57
N THR A 165 10.46 -15.11 -6.74
CA THR A 165 10.51 -14.33 -7.99
C THR A 165 11.71 -13.38 -8.05
N LEU A 166 12.23 -12.94 -6.90
CA LEU A 166 13.37 -12.03 -6.84
C LEU A 166 14.64 -12.68 -7.39
N LYS A 167 15.48 -11.88 -8.07
CA LYS A 167 16.80 -12.33 -8.55
C LYS A 167 17.86 -12.23 -7.44
N LYS A 168 17.74 -11.24 -6.56
CA LYS A 168 18.56 -11.05 -5.35
C LYS A 168 17.77 -11.44 -4.09
N ALA A 169 18.49 -11.74 -3.02
CA ALA A 169 17.86 -12.10 -1.75
C ALA A 169 17.11 -10.90 -1.12
N PHE A 170 15.94 -11.16 -0.56
CA PHE A 170 15.09 -10.25 0.23
C PHE A 170 14.40 -9.11 -0.53
N ALA A 171 15.17 -8.31 -1.26
CA ALA A 171 14.66 -7.17 -2.01
C ALA A 171 15.69 -6.72 -3.07
N GLU A 172 15.23 -6.05 -4.11
CA GLU A 172 16.10 -5.56 -5.18
C GLU A 172 15.55 -4.34 -5.91
N THR A 173 16.42 -3.77 -6.73
CA THR A 173 16.10 -2.78 -7.75
C THR A 173 16.37 -3.37 -9.13
N VAL A 174 15.47 -3.11 -10.07
CA VAL A 174 15.57 -3.58 -11.47
C VAL A 174 15.22 -2.41 -12.39
N PHE A 175 16.07 -2.19 -13.39
CA PHE A 175 15.76 -1.30 -14.51
C PHE A 175 15.17 -2.14 -15.64
N GLU A 176 13.97 -1.78 -16.10
CA GLU A 176 13.30 -2.47 -17.21
C GLU A 176 12.45 -1.45 -17.97
N ASP A 177 12.62 -1.39 -19.30
CA ASP A 177 11.92 -0.45 -20.19
C ASP A 177 11.99 1.03 -19.75
N GLY A 178 13.13 1.43 -19.18
CA GLY A 178 13.34 2.78 -18.67
C GLY A 178 12.66 3.07 -17.32
N ILE A 179 12.09 2.07 -16.66
CA ILE A 179 11.39 2.17 -15.37
C ILE A 179 12.29 1.58 -14.27
N LEU A 180 12.39 2.26 -13.13
CA LEU A 180 12.99 1.68 -11.94
C LEU A 180 11.93 0.95 -11.10
N TYR A 181 12.07 -0.36 -10.98
CA TYR A 181 11.29 -1.17 -10.06
C TYR A 181 12.06 -1.34 -8.75
N ILE A 182 11.41 -1.02 -7.63
CA ILE A 182 11.87 -1.33 -6.28
C ILE A 182 10.96 -2.44 -5.76
N GLN A 183 11.52 -3.62 -5.51
CA GLN A 183 10.72 -4.81 -5.27
C GLN A 183 11.21 -5.67 -4.12
N THR A 184 10.25 -6.32 -3.47
CA THR A 184 10.45 -7.35 -2.45
C THR A 184 9.41 -8.44 -2.66
N ASP A 185 9.57 -9.59 -2.01
CA ASP A 185 8.58 -10.66 -2.05
C ASP A 185 7.74 -10.74 -0.76
N ILE A 186 6.64 -11.48 -0.84
CA ILE A 186 5.70 -11.65 0.27
C ILE A 186 6.35 -12.14 1.59
N GLU A 187 7.39 -12.99 1.54
CA GLU A 187 8.05 -13.50 2.75
C GLU A 187 9.04 -12.50 3.33
N HIS A 188 9.60 -11.63 2.48
CA HIS A 188 10.65 -10.68 2.86
C HIS A 188 10.18 -9.23 2.99
N SER A 189 8.90 -8.95 2.77
CA SER A 189 8.29 -7.62 2.94
C SER A 189 8.57 -6.95 4.30
N GLY A 190 8.83 -7.72 5.36
CA GLY A 190 9.19 -7.21 6.69
C GLY A 190 10.68 -6.94 6.94
N VAL A 191 11.55 -7.21 5.95
CA VAL A 191 13.00 -6.98 6.03
C VAL A 191 13.30 -5.49 5.76
N ASP A 192 14.47 -5.02 6.22
CA ASP A 192 14.95 -3.66 6.02
C ASP A 192 14.90 -3.23 4.53
N PRO A 193 14.06 -2.24 4.16
CA PRO A 193 13.85 -1.80 2.78
C PRO A 193 15.11 -1.27 2.09
N ARG A 194 16.10 -0.79 2.85
CA ARG A 194 17.39 -0.31 2.31
C ARG A 194 18.12 -1.37 1.49
N ARG A 195 17.90 -2.65 1.79
CA ARG A 195 18.49 -3.75 1.03
C ARG A 195 18.09 -3.77 -0.44
N SER A 196 16.96 -3.17 -0.81
CA SER A 196 16.53 -3.05 -2.21
C SER A 196 17.41 -2.10 -3.02
N THR A 197 17.94 -1.05 -2.39
CA THR A 197 18.62 0.08 -3.05
C THR A 197 20.12 0.16 -2.74
N ASP A 198 20.63 -0.55 -1.73
CA ASP A 198 22.06 -0.56 -1.35
C ASP A 198 23.04 -0.96 -2.47
N LYS A 199 22.54 -1.55 -3.56
CA LYS A 199 23.32 -1.91 -4.77
C LYS A 199 22.74 -1.34 -6.06
N LEU A 200 22.02 -0.22 -5.95
CA LEU A 200 21.41 0.45 -7.10
C LEU A 200 22.47 0.81 -8.15
N LEU A 201 23.56 1.47 -7.71
CA LEU A 201 24.62 1.92 -8.60
C LEU A 201 25.49 0.79 -9.17
N ASP A 202 25.60 -0.35 -8.48
CA ASP A 202 26.29 -1.54 -8.99
C ASP A 202 25.55 -2.18 -10.18
N SER A 203 24.30 -1.76 -10.43
CA SER A 203 23.43 -2.33 -11.46
C SER A 203 23.38 -1.49 -12.75
N LEU A 204 24.15 -0.39 -12.81
CA LEU A 204 24.40 0.44 -13.99
C LEU A 204 25.59 -0.14 -14.79
#